data_AF-A0AAU2LYL3-F1
#
_entry.id   AF-A0AAU2LYL3-F1
#
_cell.length_a   1.000
_cell.length_b   1.000
_cell.length_c   1.000
_cell.angle_alpha   90.00
_cell.angle_beta   90.00
_cell.angle_gamma   90.00
#
_symmetry.space_group_name_H-M   'P 1'
#
loop_
_entity.id
_entity.type
_entity.pdbx_description
1 polymer ?
#
loop_
_entity_poly.entity_id
_entity_poly.type
_entity_poly.pdbx_seq_one_letter_code
_entity_poly.pdbx_strand_id
1 'polypeptide(L)'
;MTTADNPATAVRRPATAWPLENALFSAAMVAQRLPWVDGPARALGLDVFTRDGVTRRLLAFLRRTRSGRPVRLSTPFGSFLLPLAASDAAGLLARADEAGALAPAIGLTAGGQRYGLSPHVPLPRDAAVPAAHLGVLSAEDVERVIAARRGDGTLEWHELHRGVQRLGRRVVVGAAAVEDTLLSEVLAAATQAAGRRSYDGRAEALGRRLAPYLADPDPASLTGRLMAEGPGSEGPDPETALPAVAHALALVSEAAGTVLQALALLAVGAAASPEAAVGEALRRWPPVAAAVYPVRTDFTWQDLAVEAGTEILRVPGWLRALDGEGHPEPGPTGPSVTAGTSGMPPLCGAPTGCAASRFAALVAEHVVRAVTEAARPVVISPQLTADRLPDSLDPRTLVVALEDLAARPGDGRVTVSRPNAVPVSAFGHAPAAYGALAHASADRLERHAQSLAVCAADSGWNADEEGERFRMILLGHAERCATAADGVRQAAKRLTD
;
A
#
# COMPACT_ATOMS: atom_id res chain seq x y z
N MET A 1 14.23 3.01 -59.76
CA MET A 1 14.02 2.88 -58.30
C MET A 1 12.67 3.48 -57.98
N THR A 2 11.65 2.64 -57.91
CA THR A 2 10.30 3.00 -57.45
C THR A 2 10.31 3.00 -55.93
N THR A 3 10.19 4.18 -55.34
CA THR A 3 9.83 4.38 -53.94
C THR A 3 8.45 3.77 -53.74
N ALA A 4 8.40 2.64 -53.06
CA ALA A 4 7.15 2.07 -52.59
C ALA A 4 6.61 2.96 -51.47
N ASP A 5 5.50 3.65 -51.76
CA ASP A 5 4.67 4.29 -50.74
C ASP A 5 4.24 3.24 -49.72
N ASN A 6 4.73 3.40 -48.50
CA ASN A 6 4.33 2.60 -47.35
C ASN A 6 2.84 2.92 -47.08
N PRO A 7 1.92 1.96 -47.05
CA PRO A 7 0.50 2.26 -46.85
C PRO A 7 0.33 2.91 -45.48
N ALA A 8 -0.16 4.16 -45.48
CA ALA A 8 -0.54 4.87 -44.27
C ALA A 8 -1.53 4.01 -43.48
N THR A 9 -1.07 3.39 -42.39
CA THR A 9 -1.92 2.63 -41.47
C THR A 9 -2.97 3.58 -40.92
N ALA A 10 -4.20 3.47 -41.42
CA ALA A 10 -5.31 4.29 -40.98
C ALA A 10 -5.49 4.14 -39.47
N VAL A 11 -5.58 5.28 -38.78
CA VAL A 11 -5.77 5.34 -37.33
C VAL A 11 -7.10 4.67 -36.97
N ARG A 12 -7.06 3.71 -36.05
CA ARG A 12 -8.18 2.87 -35.66
C ARG A 12 -8.74 3.31 -34.31
N ARG A 13 -10.05 3.19 -34.15
CA ARG A 13 -10.71 3.34 -32.84
C ARG A 13 -10.63 2.04 -32.03
N PRO A 14 -10.65 2.12 -30.69
CA PRO A 14 -10.71 0.94 -29.84
C PRO A 14 -11.95 0.11 -30.14
N ALA A 15 -11.78 -1.21 -30.22
CA ALA A 15 -12.90 -2.11 -30.41
C ALA A 15 -13.76 -2.15 -29.14
N THR A 16 -15.07 -2.05 -29.28
CA THR A 16 -16.01 -2.20 -28.17
C THR A 16 -16.28 -3.69 -27.91
N ALA A 17 -16.30 -4.06 -26.64
CA ALA A 17 -16.77 -5.37 -26.21
C ALA A 17 -18.24 -5.57 -26.59
N TRP A 18 -18.61 -6.80 -26.94
CA TRP A 18 -19.99 -7.16 -27.27
C TRP A 18 -20.90 -7.01 -26.05
N PRO A 19 -22.22 -6.81 -26.23
CA PRO A 19 -23.16 -6.67 -25.12
C PRO A 19 -23.08 -7.80 -24.09
N LEU A 20 -22.90 -9.04 -24.55
CA LEU A 20 -22.74 -10.20 -23.67
C LEU A 20 -21.41 -10.17 -22.90
N GLU A 21 -20.31 -9.74 -23.54
CA GLU A 21 -19.01 -9.57 -22.90
C GLU A 21 -19.11 -8.51 -21.78
N ASN A 22 -19.77 -7.38 -22.07
CA ASN A 22 -20.04 -6.33 -21.08
C ASN A 22 -20.93 -6.84 -19.93
N ALA A 23 -21.98 -7.62 -20.24
CA ALA A 23 -22.89 -8.17 -19.23
C ALA A 23 -22.18 -9.15 -18.29
N LEU A 24 -21.38 -10.06 -18.84
CA LEU A 24 -20.60 -11.02 -18.04
C LEU A 24 -19.54 -10.32 -17.19
N PHE A 25 -18.84 -9.34 -17.75
CA PHE A 25 -17.87 -8.54 -17.00
C PHE A 25 -18.54 -7.75 -15.87
N SER A 26 -19.67 -7.12 -16.17
CA SER A 26 -20.47 -6.36 -15.20
C SER A 26 -20.98 -7.26 -14.07
N ALA A 27 -21.45 -8.47 -14.38
CA ALA A 27 -21.89 -9.44 -13.39
C ALA A 27 -20.74 -9.88 -12.47
N ALA A 28 -19.56 -10.15 -13.05
CA ALA A 28 -18.35 -10.49 -12.27
C ALA A 28 -17.95 -9.35 -11.31
N MET A 29 -17.97 -8.11 -11.79
CA MET A 29 -17.68 -6.92 -10.99
C MET A 29 -18.72 -6.67 -9.89
N VAL A 30 -20.02 -6.81 -10.18
CA VAL A 30 -21.08 -6.64 -9.18
C VAL A 30 -21.01 -7.72 -8.11
N ALA A 31 -20.69 -8.96 -8.50
CA ALA A 31 -20.51 -10.06 -7.56
C ALA A 31 -19.38 -9.80 -6.55
N GLN A 32 -18.41 -8.91 -6.84
CA GLN A 32 -17.36 -8.50 -5.88
C GLN A 32 -17.93 -7.91 -4.59
N ARG A 33 -19.17 -7.38 -4.59
CA ARG A 33 -19.83 -6.84 -3.41
C ARG A 33 -20.39 -7.89 -2.43
N LEU A 34 -20.40 -9.17 -2.82
CA LEU A 34 -20.95 -10.25 -2.02
C LEU A 34 -19.83 -11.14 -1.47
N PRO A 35 -19.41 -10.97 -0.21
CA PRO A 35 -18.19 -11.59 0.32
C PRO A 35 -18.23 -13.13 0.35
N TRP A 36 -19.43 -13.73 0.37
CA TRP A 36 -19.64 -15.18 0.50
C TRP A 36 -19.72 -15.94 -0.83
N VAL A 37 -19.78 -15.25 -1.98
CA VAL A 37 -20.04 -15.90 -3.29
C VAL A 37 -18.94 -16.89 -3.68
N ASP A 38 -17.70 -16.64 -3.27
CA ASP A 38 -16.58 -17.54 -3.58
C ASP A 38 -16.40 -18.67 -2.56
N GLY A 39 -17.04 -18.59 -1.38
CA GLY A 39 -16.81 -19.51 -0.27
C GLY A 39 -17.06 -20.98 -0.65
N PRO A 40 -18.22 -21.33 -1.23
CA PRO A 40 -18.49 -22.69 -1.69
C PRO A 40 -17.54 -23.16 -2.79
N ALA A 41 -17.23 -22.30 -3.76
CA ALA A 41 -16.33 -22.64 -4.87
C ALA A 41 -14.91 -22.94 -4.37
N ARG A 42 -14.38 -22.11 -3.47
CA ARG A 42 -13.06 -22.32 -2.85
C ARG A 42 -13.02 -23.56 -1.97
N ALA A 43 -14.06 -23.81 -1.17
CA ALA A 43 -14.15 -25.01 -0.33
C ALA A 43 -14.11 -26.30 -1.15
N LEU A 44 -14.62 -26.26 -2.38
CA LEU A 44 -14.61 -27.38 -3.32
C LEU A 44 -13.39 -27.40 -4.26
N GLY A 45 -12.43 -26.47 -4.11
CA GLY A 45 -11.28 -26.33 -5.01
C GLY A 45 -11.66 -25.93 -6.43
N LEU A 46 -12.85 -25.36 -6.61
CA LEU A 46 -13.40 -24.92 -7.89
C LEU A 46 -13.07 -23.44 -8.14
N ASP A 47 -11.80 -23.07 -8.04
CA ASP A 47 -11.34 -21.68 -8.14
C ASP A 47 -11.75 -21.00 -9.44
N VAL A 48 -12.02 -21.80 -10.47
CA VAL A 48 -12.46 -21.33 -11.77
C VAL A 48 -13.87 -20.73 -11.80
N PHE A 49 -14.71 -21.09 -10.84
CA PHE A 49 -16.04 -20.53 -10.65
C PHE A 49 -16.05 -19.39 -9.62
N THR A 50 -14.89 -19.07 -9.04
CA THR A 50 -14.76 -17.84 -8.26
C THR A 50 -14.83 -16.62 -9.16
N ARG A 51 -15.15 -15.47 -8.58
CA ARG A 51 -15.21 -14.18 -9.27
C ARG A 51 -13.91 -13.87 -10.03
N ASP A 52 -12.76 -14.11 -9.41
CA ASP A 52 -11.45 -13.90 -10.02
C ASP A 52 -11.19 -14.92 -11.15
N GLY A 53 -11.57 -16.18 -10.96
CA GLY A 53 -11.47 -17.22 -11.98
C GLY A 53 -12.30 -16.93 -13.23
N VAL A 54 -13.54 -16.47 -13.07
CA VAL A 54 -14.43 -16.05 -14.17
C VAL A 54 -13.88 -14.82 -14.88
N THR A 55 -13.45 -13.80 -14.12
CA THR A 55 -12.86 -12.57 -14.69
C THR A 55 -11.61 -12.90 -15.51
N ARG A 56 -10.73 -13.76 -14.99
CA ARG A 56 -9.51 -14.23 -15.68
C ARG A 56 -9.83 -14.94 -16.98
N ARG A 57 -10.82 -15.85 -16.99
CA ARG A 57 -11.26 -16.55 -18.20
C ARG A 57 -11.84 -15.60 -19.25
N LEU A 58 -12.63 -14.61 -18.82
CA LEU A 58 -13.19 -13.60 -19.70
C LEU A 58 -12.09 -12.73 -20.32
N LEU A 59 -11.11 -12.28 -19.53
CA LEU A 59 -9.97 -11.52 -20.05
C LEU A 59 -9.09 -12.35 -20.99
N ALA A 60 -8.85 -13.63 -20.67
CA ALA A 60 -8.13 -14.53 -21.57
C ALA A 60 -8.88 -14.76 -22.88
N PHE A 61 -10.22 -14.84 -22.84
CA PHE A 61 -11.06 -14.90 -24.03
C PHE A 61 -10.94 -13.62 -24.86
N LEU A 62 -11.08 -12.45 -24.24
CA LEU A 62 -10.92 -11.15 -24.92
C LEU A 62 -9.53 -11.00 -25.53
N ARG A 63 -8.47 -11.43 -24.82
CA ARG A 63 -7.08 -11.37 -25.33
C ARG A 63 -6.94 -12.19 -26.60
N ARG A 64 -7.53 -13.40 -26.65
CA ARG A 64 -7.52 -14.25 -27.84
C ARG A 64 -8.35 -13.66 -28.98
N THR A 65 -9.59 -13.23 -28.72
CA THR A 65 -10.50 -12.76 -29.78
C THR A 65 -10.13 -11.37 -30.32
N ARG A 66 -9.40 -10.57 -29.54
CA ARG A 66 -8.98 -9.21 -29.90
C ARG A 66 -7.50 -9.11 -30.23
N SER A 67 -6.81 -10.24 -30.39
CA SER A 67 -5.38 -10.31 -30.73
C SER A 67 -4.50 -9.49 -29.77
N GLY A 68 -4.82 -9.51 -28.47
CA GLY A 68 -4.13 -8.76 -27.43
C GLY A 68 -4.46 -7.27 -27.33
N ARG A 69 -5.12 -6.68 -28.34
CA ARG A 69 -5.34 -5.23 -28.39
C ARG A 69 -6.28 -4.73 -27.27
N PRO A 70 -6.12 -3.48 -26.81
CA PRO A 70 -7.02 -2.89 -25.82
C PRO A 70 -8.48 -2.87 -26.27
N VAL A 71 -9.39 -3.08 -25.32
CA VAL A 71 -10.84 -3.19 -25.56
C VAL A 71 -11.59 -2.18 -24.72
N ARG A 72 -12.62 -1.54 -25.31
CA ARG A 72 -13.55 -0.71 -24.56
C ARG A 72 -14.62 -1.56 -23.89
N LEU A 73 -14.67 -1.54 -22.57
CA LEU A 73 -15.63 -2.25 -21.72
C LEU A 73 -16.56 -1.28 -21.02
N SER A 74 -17.86 -1.55 -21.06
CA SER A 74 -18.87 -0.81 -20.32
C SER A 74 -19.28 -1.59 -19.08
N THR A 75 -19.14 -0.98 -17.91
CA THR A 75 -19.45 -1.57 -16.60
C THR A 75 -20.39 -0.65 -15.81
N PRO A 76 -20.99 -1.10 -14.71
CA PRO A 76 -21.76 -0.24 -13.81
C PRO A 76 -20.94 0.90 -13.18
N PHE A 77 -19.60 0.82 -13.26
CA PHE A 77 -18.67 1.77 -12.66
C PHE A 77 -18.06 2.75 -13.67
N GLY A 78 -18.41 2.61 -14.95
CA GLY A 78 -17.91 3.45 -16.03
C GLY A 78 -17.61 2.67 -17.30
N SER A 79 -17.24 3.42 -18.35
CA SER A 79 -16.74 2.89 -19.61
C SER A 79 -15.23 3.04 -19.65
N PHE A 80 -14.52 1.94 -19.81
CA PHE A 80 -13.07 1.88 -19.68
C PHE A 80 -12.41 1.31 -20.92
N LEU A 81 -11.27 1.88 -21.32
CA LEU A 81 -10.33 1.24 -22.22
C LEU A 81 -9.41 0.32 -21.40
N LEU A 82 -9.56 -1.00 -21.59
CA LEU A 82 -8.80 -2.02 -20.86
C LEU A 82 -7.70 -2.61 -21.76
N PRO A 83 -6.41 -2.33 -21.49
CA PRO A 83 -5.31 -3.12 -22.05
C PRO A 83 -5.38 -4.57 -21.54
N LEU A 84 -5.06 -5.54 -22.39
CA LEU A 84 -5.19 -6.99 -22.08
C LEU A 84 -3.86 -7.70 -21.79
N ALA A 85 -2.75 -6.93 -21.77
CA ALA A 85 -1.41 -7.37 -21.39
C ALA A 85 -0.71 -6.28 -20.58
N ALA A 86 0.18 -6.66 -19.66
CA ALA A 86 0.94 -5.71 -18.84
C ALA A 86 1.87 -4.83 -19.68
N SER A 87 2.50 -5.38 -20.73
CA SER A 87 3.33 -4.63 -21.67
C SER A 87 2.54 -3.55 -22.40
N ASP A 88 1.32 -3.88 -22.83
CA ASP A 88 0.44 -2.95 -23.54
C ASP A 88 -0.08 -1.87 -22.61
N ALA A 89 -0.41 -2.21 -21.37
CA ALA A 89 -0.78 -1.24 -20.35
C ALA A 89 0.37 -0.25 -20.08
N ALA A 90 1.59 -0.75 -19.91
CA ALA A 90 2.77 0.08 -19.70
C ALA A 90 3.05 0.99 -20.91
N GLY A 91 3.07 0.43 -22.12
CA GLY A 91 3.33 1.18 -23.35
C GLY A 91 2.26 2.22 -23.67
N LEU A 92 0.98 1.87 -23.50
CA LEU A 92 -0.14 2.79 -23.72
C LEU A 92 -0.08 3.97 -22.76
N LEU A 93 0.13 3.69 -21.48
CA LEU A 93 0.15 4.73 -20.46
C LEU A 93 1.43 5.59 -20.53
N ALA A 94 2.59 5.00 -20.83
CA ALA A 94 3.83 5.74 -21.07
C ALA A 94 3.67 6.73 -22.22
N ARG A 95 3.11 6.28 -23.35
CA ARG A 95 2.87 7.14 -24.51
C ARG A 95 1.89 8.27 -24.21
N ALA A 96 0.86 8.00 -23.41
CA ALA A 96 -0.13 8.99 -23.00
C ALA A 96 0.49 10.04 -22.04
N ASP A 97 1.36 9.60 -21.14
CA ASP A 97 2.12 10.46 -20.22
C ASP A 97 3.10 11.37 -20.98
N GLU A 98 3.88 10.81 -21.90
CA GLU A 98 4.76 11.57 -22.82
C GLU A 98 4.01 12.60 -23.66
N ALA A 99 2.74 12.32 -23.99
CA ALA A 99 1.88 13.26 -24.72
C ALA A 99 1.24 14.34 -23.81
N GLY A 100 1.44 14.27 -22.49
CA GLY A 100 0.74 15.13 -21.53
C GLY A 100 -0.78 14.89 -21.53
N ALA A 101 -1.23 13.73 -22.00
CA ALA A 101 -2.64 13.45 -22.25
C ALA A 101 -3.39 12.95 -21.01
N LEU A 102 -2.70 12.62 -19.91
CA LEU A 102 -3.29 12.01 -18.72
C LEU A 102 -3.63 13.05 -17.65
N ALA A 103 -4.80 12.89 -17.04
CA ALA A 103 -5.09 13.48 -15.74
C ALA A 103 -4.40 12.67 -14.62
N PRO A 104 -4.34 13.20 -13.38
CA PRO A 104 -3.96 12.41 -12.22
C PRO A 104 -4.77 11.11 -12.14
N ALA A 105 -4.07 10.01 -11.89
CA ALA A 105 -4.69 8.70 -11.75
C ALA A 105 -5.59 8.63 -10.51
N ILE A 106 -6.66 7.84 -10.62
CA ILE A 106 -7.67 7.67 -9.59
C ILE A 106 -7.71 6.19 -9.21
N GLY A 107 -7.71 5.89 -7.91
CA GLY A 107 -7.87 4.53 -7.42
C GLY A 107 -9.31 4.05 -7.59
N LEU A 108 -9.48 2.77 -7.90
CA LEU A 108 -10.79 2.13 -8.00
C LEU A 108 -10.83 0.92 -7.06
N THR A 109 -11.79 0.89 -6.14
CA THR A 109 -12.00 -0.28 -5.27
C THR A 109 -12.71 -1.40 -6.03
N ALA A 110 -12.64 -2.63 -5.51
CA ALA A 110 -13.43 -3.76 -6.00
C ALA A 110 -14.95 -3.45 -6.05
N GLY A 111 -15.44 -2.63 -5.12
CA GLY A 111 -16.84 -2.17 -5.10
C GLY A 111 -17.18 -1.09 -6.13
N GLY A 112 -16.22 -0.64 -6.94
CA GLY A 112 -16.39 0.42 -7.93
C GLY A 112 -16.31 1.84 -7.36
N GLN A 113 -15.85 2.02 -6.11
CA GLN A 113 -15.71 3.33 -5.50
C GLN A 113 -14.39 3.97 -5.94
N ARG A 114 -14.45 5.26 -6.31
CA ARG A 114 -13.29 6.04 -6.71
C ARG A 114 -12.66 6.75 -5.52
N TYR A 115 -11.34 6.68 -5.40
CA TYR A 115 -10.58 7.36 -4.35
C TYR A 115 -9.33 8.05 -4.93
N GLY A 116 -8.91 9.15 -4.30
CA GLY A 116 -7.72 9.88 -4.72
C GLY A 116 -6.45 9.05 -4.48
N LEU A 117 -5.51 9.12 -5.41
CA LEU A 117 -4.14 8.62 -5.24
C LEU A 117 -3.21 9.81 -5.05
N SER A 118 -2.10 9.59 -4.35
CA SER A 118 -1.06 10.61 -4.24
C SER A 118 -0.60 10.99 -5.66
N PRO A 119 -0.68 12.27 -6.04
CA PRO A 119 -0.23 12.71 -7.36
C PRO A 119 1.21 12.28 -7.59
N HIS A 120 1.47 11.69 -8.75
CA HIS A 120 2.80 11.20 -9.06
C HIS A 120 3.76 12.38 -9.23
N VAL A 121 4.85 12.36 -8.48
CA VAL A 121 5.98 13.28 -8.61
C VAL A 121 7.25 12.46 -8.79
N PRO A 122 8.03 12.68 -9.86
CA PRO A 122 9.31 12.02 -10.04
C PRO A 122 10.25 12.32 -8.88
N LEU A 123 10.85 11.26 -8.30
CA LEU A 123 11.90 11.39 -7.31
C LEU A 123 13.27 11.19 -8.00
N PRO A 124 14.24 12.11 -7.82
CA PRO A 124 15.61 11.91 -8.27
C PRO A 124 16.20 10.59 -7.76
N ARG A 125 17.02 9.92 -8.58
CA ARG A 125 17.54 8.57 -8.24
C ARG A 125 18.53 8.61 -7.08
N ASP A 126 19.28 9.70 -6.98
CA ASP A 126 20.27 10.01 -5.95
C ASP A 126 19.65 10.42 -4.61
N ALA A 127 18.38 10.83 -4.59
CA ALA A 127 17.68 11.21 -3.36
C ALA A 127 17.31 10.02 -2.45
N ALA A 128 17.28 8.78 -2.97
CA ALA A 128 16.86 7.61 -2.22
C ALA A 128 17.86 7.23 -1.12
N VAL A 129 17.44 7.25 0.16
CA VAL A 129 18.28 6.91 1.34
C VAL A 129 18.97 5.54 1.16
N PRO A 130 20.29 5.41 1.39
CA PRO A 130 20.99 4.16 1.15
C PRO A 130 20.55 3.09 2.15
N ALA A 131 20.44 1.83 1.72
CA ALA A 131 19.98 0.71 2.55
C ALA A 131 20.72 0.58 3.90
N ALA A 132 22.04 0.83 3.90
CA ALA A 132 22.85 0.78 5.13
C ALA A 132 22.39 1.80 6.19
N HIS A 133 21.90 2.97 5.78
CA HIS A 133 21.41 4.02 6.69
C HIS A 133 19.96 3.76 7.13
N LEU A 134 19.16 3.10 6.29
CA LEU A 134 17.77 2.74 6.63
C LEU A 134 17.71 1.80 7.85
N GLY A 135 18.65 0.86 7.98
CA GLY A 135 18.74 -0.01 9.16
C GLY A 135 18.88 0.76 10.47
N VAL A 136 19.78 1.76 10.53
CA VAL A 136 19.99 2.59 11.72
C VAL A 136 18.75 3.43 12.03
N LEU A 137 18.13 4.03 11.01
CA LEU A 137 16.95 4.87 11.19
C LEU A 137 15.72 4.06 11.63
N SER A 138 15.60 2.81 11.20
CA SER A 138 14.41 2.00 11.42
C SER A 138 14.43 1.15 12.69
N ALA A 139 15.61 0.90 13.29
CA ALA A 139 15.76 -0.05 14.40
C ALA A 139 14.81 0.23 15.57
N GLU A 140 14.79 1.46 16.08
CA GLU A 140 13.93 1.86 17.20
C GLU A 140 12.43 1.70 16.87
N ASP A 141 12.02 2.09 15.67
CA ASP A 141 10.63 2.02 15.24
C ASP A 141 10.16 0.59 15.02
N VAL A 142 11.00 -0.26 14.45
CA VAL A 142 10.70 -1.69 14.27
C VAL A 142 10.66 -2.40 15.62
N GLU A 143 11.55 -2.09 16.56
CA GLU A 143 11.48 -2.62 17.92
C GLU A 143 10.17 -2.27 18.61
N ARG A 144 9.66 -1.04 18.44
CA ARG A 144 8.35 -0.66 18.96
C ARG A 144 7.20 -1.41 18.31
N VAL A 145 7.23 -1.62 16.98
CA VAL A 145 6.24 -2.45 16.29
C VAL A 145 6.24 -3.87 16.84
N ILE A 146 7.41 -4.48 17.03
CA ILE A 146 7.54 -5.82 17.61
C ILE A 146 7.02 -5.85 19.05
N ALA A 147 7.29 -4.80 19.83
CA ALA A 147 6.84 -4.67 21.22
C ALA A 147 5.33 -4.41 21.35
N ALA A 148 4.69 -3.86 20.33
CA ALA A 148 3.24 -3.60 20.30
C ALA A 148 2.39 -4.87 20.13
N ARG A 149 3.01 -6.04 19.92
CA ARG A 149 2.28 -7.31 19.88
C ARG A 149 1.51 -7.56 21.17
N ARG A 150 0.33 -8.15 21.04
CA ARG A 150 -0.51 -8.57 22.18
C ARG A 150 0.14 -9.69 22.99
N GLY A 151 -0.45 -10.00 24.15
CA GLY A 151 0.00 -11.07 25.03
C GLY A 151 0.10 -12.43 24.35
N ASP A 152 -0.80 -12.71 23.41
CA ASP A 152 -0.84 -13.90 22.56
C ASP A 152 0.14 -13.86 21.36
N GLY A 153 0.97 -12.81 21.28
CA GLY A 153 1.93 -12.60 20.21
C GLY A 153 1.35 -11.93 18.95
N THR A 154 0.04 -11.69 18.88
CA THR A 154 -0.60 -11.11 17.68
C THR A 154 -0.22 -9.65 17.46
N LEU A 155 0.07 -9.29 16.21
CA LEU A 155 0.32 -7.92 15.79
C LEU A 155 -0.95 -7.34 15.19
N GLU A 156 -1.49 -6.30 15.82
CA GLU A 156 -2.68 -5.61 15.34
C GLU A 156 -2.36 -4.73 14.13
N TRP A 157 -3.26 -4.75 13.14
CA TRP A 157 -3.12 -3.93 11.92
C TRP A 157 -2.88 -2.44 12.24
N HIS A 158 -3.64 -1.88 13.18
CA HIS A 158 -3.55 -0.47 13.51
C HIS A 158 -2.21 -0.09 14.15
N GLU A 159 -1.64 -0.96 14.98
CA GLU A 159 -0.34 -0.73 15.61
C GLU A 159 0.80 -0.83 14.59
N LEU A 160 0.76 -1.83 13.72
CA LEU A 160 1.70 -1.93 12.61
C LEU A 160 1.61 -0.69 11.70
N HIS A 161 0.40 -0.29 11.33
CA HIS A 161 0.17 0.87 10.47
C HIS A 161 0.70 2.17 11.11
N ARG A 162 0.40 2.41 12.40
CA ARG A 162 0.91 3.57 13.14
C ARG A 162 2.44 3.55 13.21
N GLY A 163 3.04 2.39 13.50
CA GLY A 163 4.49 2.23 13.54
C GLY A 163 5.16 2.51 12.18
N VAL A 164 4.57 2.02 11.08
CA VAL A 164 5.07 2.29 9.72
C VAL A 164 4.88 3.76 9.32
N GLN A 165 3.78 4.43 9.72
CA GLN A 165 3.62 5.86 9.52
C GLN A 165 4.68 6.67 10.29
N ARG A 166 4.96 6.31 11.54
CA ARG A 166 6.03 6.92 12.36
C ARG A 166 7.39 6.74 11.69
N LEU A 167 7.70 5.52 11.25
CA LEU A 167 8.91 5.23 10.49
C LEU A 167 8.96 6.05 9.19
N GLY A 168 7.85 6.16 8.47
CA GLY A 168 7.73 6.94 7.24
C GLY A 168 8.09 8.41 7.45
N ARG A 169 7.58 9.03 8.51
CA ARG A 169 7.97 10.40 8.89
C ARG A 169 9.45 10.49 9.20
N ARG A 170 10.03 9.52 9.91
CA ARG A 170 11.47 9.47 10.22
C ARG A 170 12.33 9.39 8.95
N VAL A 171 12.06 8.42 8.08
CA VAL A 171 12.92 8.13 6.92
C VAL A 171 12.72 9.12 5.78
N VAL A 172 11.51 9.66 5.63
CA VAL A 172 11.20 10.62 4.56
C VAL A 172 11.51 12.03 5.01
N VAL A 173 10.96 12.47 6.14
CA VAL A 173 10.99 13.88 6.56
C VAL A 173 12.15 14.14 7.52
N GLY A 174 12.32 13.32 8.54
CA GLY A 174 13.41 13.41 9.50
C GLY A 174 12.99 13.19 10.95
N ALA A 175 13.97 13.16 11.86
CA ALA A 175 13.76 12.91 13.28
C ALA A 175 12.77 13.89 13.94
N ALA A 176 12.75 15.15 13.50
CA ALA A 176 11.84 16.17 14.03
C ALA A 176 10.36 15.95 13.68
N ALA A 177 10.06 15.18 12.62
CA ALA A 177 8.69 14.90 12.17
C ALA A 177 8.10 13.63 12.79
N VAL A 178 8.89 12.90 13.57
CA VAL A 178 8.56 11.56 14.03
C VAL A 178 7.26 11.52 14.85
N GLU A 179 7.08 12.46 15.77
CA GLU A 179 5.87 12.57 16.60
C GLU A 179 4.78 13.46 15.95
N ASP A 180 4.99 13.90 14.71
CA ASP A 180 4.02 14.71 13.98
C ASP A 180 2.91 13.84 13.36
N THR A 181 2.01 13.36 14.21
CA THR A 181 0.85 12.58 13.78
C THR A 181 -0.10 13.37 12.87
N LEU A 182 -0.21 14.70 13.08
CA LEU A 182 -1.03 15.58 12.25
C LEU A 182 -0.53 15.61 10.80
N LEU A 183 0.79 15.56 10.57
CA LEU A 183 1.34 15.48 9.22
C LEU A 183 0.80 14.26 8.46
N SER A 184 0.69 13.10 9.11
CA SER A 184 0.13 11.89 8.48
C SER A 184 -1.36 12.03 8.18
N GLU A 185 -2.13 12.66 9.08
CA GLU A 185 -3.55 12.91 8.87
C GLU A 185 -3.82 13.92 7.74
N VAL A 186 -3.06 15.03 7.70
CA VAL A 186 -3.16 16.04 6.63
C VAL A 186 -2.76 15.43 5.28
N LEU A 187 -1.69 14.62 5.26
CA LEU A 187 -1.26 13.89 4.07
C LEU A 187 -2.33 12.91 3.56
N ALA A 188 -2.92 12.12 4.46
CA ALA A 188 -3.98 11.17 4.11
C ALA A 188 -5.19 11.90 3.53
N ALA A 189 -5.60 13.02 4.15
CA ALA A 189 -6.70 13.84 3.66
C ALA A 189 -6.41 14.48 2.29
N ALA A 190 -5.18 15.00 2.08
CA ALA A 190 -4.76 15.56 0.79
C ALA A 190 -4.73 14.48 -0.31
N THR A 191 -4.21 13.30 0.01
CA THR A 191 -4.17 12.14 -0.89
C THR A 191 -5.57 11.69 -1.29
N GLN A 192 -6.50 11.55 -0.33
CA GLN A 192 -7.89 11.17 -0.60
C GLN A 192 -8.65 12.24 -1.41
N ALA A 193 -8.29 13.52 -1.24
CA ALA A 193 -8.86 14.63 -1.96
C ALA A 193 -8.31 14.78 -3.39
N ALA A 194 -7.24 14.07 -3.77
CA ALA A 194 -6.64 14.18 -5.10
C ALA A 194 -7.67 13.97 -6.22
N GLY A 195 -7.71 14.91 -7.17
CA GLY A 195 -8.69 14.94 -8.25
C GLY A 195 -10.08 15.46 -7.87
N ARG A 196 -10.28 15.96 -6.64
CA ARG A 196 -11.52 16.61 -6.18
C ARG A 196 -11.31 18.12 -6.03
N ARG A 197 -12.42 18.89 -6.02
CA ARG A 197 -12.41 20.36 -5.82
C ARG A 197 -11.75 20.80 -4.51
N SER A 198 -11.73 19.93 -3.49
CA SER A 198 -11.12 20.23 -2.19
C SER A 198 -9.61 19.98 -2.15
N TYR A 199 -8.99 19.52 -3.24
CA TYR A 199 -7.58 19.15 -3.25
C TYR A 199 -6.67 20.33 -2.94
N ASP A 200 -6.86 21.48 -3.60
CA ASP A 200 -5.92 22.61 -3.52
C ASP A 200 -5.75 23.11 -2.08
N GLY A 201 -6.85 23.33 -1.35
CA GLY A 201 -6.77 23.74 0.06
C GLY A 201 -6.17 22.67 0.98
N ARG A 202 -6.30 21.38 0.65
CA ARG A 202 -5.67 20.28 1.41
C ARG A 202 -4.19 20.16 1.10
N ALA A 203 -3.79 20.37 -0.15
CA ALA A 203 -2.40 20.41 -0.57
C ALA A 203 -1.68 21.63 0.03
N GLU A 204 -2.36 22.78 0.14
CA GLU A 204 -1.84 23.97 0.81
C GLU A 204 -1.62 23.72 2.31
N ALA A 205 -2.60 23.11 3.01
CA ALA A 205 -2.45 22.73 4.41
C ALA A 205 -1.29 21.75 4.63
N LEU A 206 -1.13 20.77 3.73
CA LEU A 206 0.03 19.87 3.73
C LEU A 206 1.33 20.63 3.53
N GLY A 207 1.33 21.60 2.62
CA GLY A 207 2.50 22.44 2.35
C GLY A 207 2.93 23.26 3.56
N ARG A 208 1.99 23.94 4.23
CA ARG A 208 2.26 24.66 5.48
C ARG A 208 2.83 23.75 6.56
N ARG A 209 2.33 22.51 6.67
CA ARG A 209 2.82 21.55 7.66
C ARG A 209 4.22 21.01 7.33
N LEU A 210 4.55 20.84 6.06
CA LEU A 210 5.87 20.38 5.61
C LEU A 210 6.93 21.50 5.61
N ALA A 211 6.53 22.76 5.50
CA ALA A 211 7.43 23.90 5.35
C ALA A 211 8.55 23.97 6.41
N PRO A 212 8.30 23.76 7.73
CA PRO A 212 9.36 23.77 8.73
C PRO A 212 10.44 22.70 8.49
N TYR A 213 10.05 21.52 8.00
CA TYR A 213 10.96 20.41 7.73
C TYR A 213 11.75 20.57 6.42
N LEU A 214 11.25 21.40 5.51
CA LEU A 214 11.97 21.77 4.29
C LEU A 214 12.95 22.92 4.54
N ALA A 215 12.62 23.81 5.48
CA ALA A 215 13.48 24.93 5.88
C ALA A 215 14.71 24.48 6.70
N ASP A 216 14.57 23.43 7.52
CA ASP A 216 15.66 22.81 8.28
C ASP A 216 15.63 21.28 8.10
N PRO A 217 16.13 20.78 6.95
CA PRO A 217 15.95 19.38 6.59
C PRO A 217 16.97 18.47 7.30
N ASP A 218 16.50 17.37 7.87
CA ASP A 218 17.36 16.36 8.51
C ASP A 218 18.27 15.68 7.46
N PRO A 219 19.60 15.80 7.54
CA PRO A 219 20.52 15.29 6.51
C PRO A 219 20.47 13.75 6.38
N ALA A 220 19.98 13.03 7.39
CA ALA A 220 19.83 11.58 7.34
C ALA A 220 18.54 11.14 6.61
N SER A 221 17.58 12.04 6.39
CA SER A 221 16.29 11.74 5.77
C SER A 221 16.31 11.90 4.25
N LEU A 222 15.27 11.40 3.57
CA LEU A 222 15.07 11.64 2.14
C LEU A 222 14.97 13.14 1.84
N THR A 223 14.28 13.91 2.68
CA THR A 223 14.18 15.37 2.55
C THR A 223 15.55 16.03 2.63
N GLY A 224 16.40 15.70 3.60
CA GLY A 224 17.77 16.23 3.67
C GLY A 224 18.59 15.93 2.43
N ARG A 225 18.42 14.75 1.85
CA ARG A 225 19.12 14.37 0.62
C ARG A 225 18.58 15.03 -0.64
N LEU A 226 17.27 15.27 -0.70
CA LEU A 226 16.67 16.07 -1.78
C LEU A 226 17.14 17.51 -1.75
N MET A 227 17.23 18.08 -0.54
CA MET A 227 17.58 19.49 -0.33
C MET A 227 19.09 19.72 -0.30
N ALA A 228 19.90 18.66 -0.26
CA ALA A 228 21.36 18.78 -0.26
C ALA A 228 21.87 19.43 -1.55
N GLU A 229 22.71 20.46 -1.41
CA GLU A 229 23.36 21.11 -2.53
C GLU A 229 24.33 20.15 -3.24
N GLY A 230 24.21 20.04 -4.56
CA GLY A 230 25.27 19.44 -5.36
C GLY A 230 26.49 20.36 -5.40
N PRO A 231 27.72 19.86 -5.62
CA PRO A 231 28.89 20.74 -5.79
C PRO A 231 28.68 21.66 -7.01
N GLY A 232 28.32 22.92 -6.75
CA GLY A 232 28.13 23.98 -7.75
C GLY A 232 26.69 24.35 -8.10
N SER A 233 25.67 23.86 -7.38
CA SER A 233 24.26 24.24 -7.56
C SER A 233 23.64 24.58 -6.21
N GLU A 234 22.94 25.71 -6.10
CA GLU A 234 21.95 25.92 -5.03
C GLU A 234 21.00 24.72 -5.04
N GLY A 235 20.68 24.18 -3.86
CA GLY A 235 19.74 23.07 -3.71
C GLY A 235 18.36 23.42 -4.28
N PRO A 236 17.49 22.42 -4.54
CA PRO A 236 16.16 22.72 -5.04
C PRO A 236 15.39 23.59 -4.03
N ASP A 237 14.67 24.58 -4.56
CA ASP A 237 13.78 25.44 -3.79
C ASP A 237 12.75 24.58 -2.99
N PRO A 238 12.51 24.86 -1.70
CA PRO A 238 11.52 24.16 -0.88
C PRO A 238 10.16 23.94 -1.55
N GLU A 239 9.65 24.92 -2.32
CA GLU A 239 8.37 24.79 -3.04
C GLU A 239 8.42 23.69 -4.11
N THR A 240 9.58 23.49 -4.73
CA THR A 240 9.81 22.45 -5.75
C THR A 240 9.98 21.06 -5.13
N ALA A 241 10.58 20.97 -3.95
CA ALA A 241 10.81 19.69 -3.25
C ALA A 241 9.55 19.14 -2.55
N LEU A 242 8.66 20.02 -2.09
CA LEU A 242 7.47 19.69 -1.31
C LEU A 242 6.60 18.58 -1.93
N PRO A 243 6.23 18.63 -3.24
CA PRO A 243 5.41 17.57 -3.84
C PRO A 243 6.12 16.21 -3.86
N ALA A 244 7.45 16.17 -4.03
CA ALA A 244 8.23 14.93 -4.04
C ALA A 244 8.30 14.30 -2.64
N VAL A 245 8.51 15.11 -1.60
CA VAL A 245 8.49 14.68 -0.19
C VAL A 245 7.11 14.17 0.19
N ALA A 246 6.05 14.90 -0.15
CA ALA A 246 4.66 14.47 0.09
C ALA A 246 4.35 13.13 -0.61
N HIS A 247 4.76 12.98 -1.86
CA HIS A 247 4.57 11.74 -2.62
C HIS A 247 5.32 10.57 -1.97
N ALA A 248 6.59 10.74 -1.61
CA ALA A 248 7.37 9.71 -0.94
C ALA A 248 6.78 9.31 0.42
N LEU A 249 6.37 10.30 1.23
CA LEU A 249 5.77 10.05 2.54
C LEU A 249 4.46 9.26 2.41
N ALA A 250 3.64 9.56 1.40
CA ALA A 250 2.39 8.84 1.17
C ALA A 250 2.65 7.36 0.86
N LEU A 251 3.60 7.07 -0.04
CA LEU A 251 3.89 5.69 -0.43
C LEU A 251 4.54 4.87 0.69
N VAL A 252 5.44 5.48 1.47
CA VAL A 252 6.05 4.79 2.62
C VAL A 252 5.01 4.53 3.72
N SER A 253 4.10 5.48 3.97
CA SER A 253 3.04 5.33 4.98
C SER A 253 2.08 4.18 4.65
N GLU A 254 1.77 3.96 3.38
CA GLU A 254 0.90 2.87 2.91
C GLU A 254 1.60 1.49 2.84
N ALA A 255 2.92 1.43 3.08
CA ALA A 255 3.70 0.20 2.97
C ALA A 255 3.37 -0.84 4.06
N ALA A 256 2.63 -0.46 5.12
CA ALA A 256 2.23 -1.36 6.21
C ALA A 256 1.49 -2.60 5.71
N GLY A 257 0.63 -2.43 4.69
CA GLY A 257 -0.10 -3.52 4.07
C GLY A 257 0.85 -4.56 3.46
N THR A 258 1.83 -4.07 2.72
CA THR A 258 2.87 -4.88 2.10
C THR A 258 3.74 -5.59 3.12
N VAL A 259 4.12 -4.92 4.21
CA VAL A 259 4.89 -5.55 5.31
C VAL A 259 4.13 -6.75 5.87
N LEU A 260 2.85 -6.59 6.20
CA LEU A 260 2.06 -7.67 6.80
C LEU A 260 1.85 -8.85 5.84
N GLN A 261 1.59 -8.55 4.56
CA GLN A 261 1.48 -9.56 3.51
C GLN A 261 2.80 -10.31 3.28
N ALA A 262 3.94 -9.62 3.30
CA ALA A 262 5.26 -10.22 3.16
C ALA A 262 5.61 -11.12 4.36
N LEU A 263 5.30 -10.70 5.59
CA LEU A 263 5.43 -11.53 6.78
C LEU A 263 4.57 -12.80 6.68
N ALA A 264 3.37 -12.70 6.13
CA ALA A 264 2.50 -13.86 5.90
C ALA A 264 3.10 -14.84 4.86
N LEU A 265 3.70 -14.32 3.78
CA LEU A 265 4.37 -15.15 2.76
C LEU A 265 5.57 -15.90 3.34
N LEU A 266 6.38 -15.25 4.17
CA LEU A 266 7.50 -15.88 4.87
C LEU A 266 7.02 -16.96 5.85
N ALA A 267 5.98 -16.67 6.63
CA ALA A 267 5.44 -17.59 7.62
C ALA A 267 4.94 -18.90 7.00
N VAL A 268 4.37 -18.86 5.79
CA VAL A 268 3.87 -20.06 5.08
C VAL A 268 4.90 -20.69 4.15
N GLY A 269 6.12 -20.15 4.07
CA GLY A 269 7.18 -20.66 3.20
C GLY A 269 6.97 -20.38 1.71
N ALA A 270 6.15 -19.39 1.35
CA ALA A 270 5.93 -18.97 -0.04
C ALA A 270 7.04 -18.07 -0.60
N ALA A 271 7.95 -17.59 0.26
CA ALA A 271 9.11 -16.79 -0.13
C ALA A 271 10.34 -17.22 0.69
N ALA A 272 11.52 -17.16 0.06
CA ALA A 272 12.79 -17.61 0.67
C ALA A 272 13.53 -16.51 1.46
N SER A 273 13.21 -15.25 1.22
CA SER A 273 13.87 -14.11 1.86
C SER A 273 12.92 -12.91 2.02
N PRO A 274 13.22 -11.94 2.91
CA PRO A 274 12.43 -10.71 3.06
C PRO A 274 12.22 -9.94 1.74
N GLU A 275 13.25 -9.85 0.91
CA GLU A 275 13.21 -9.17 -0.38
C GLU A 275 12.26 -9.89 -1.35
N ALA A 276 12.39 -11.23 -1.43
CA ALA A 276 11.49 -12.05 -2.24
C ALA A 276 10.03 -11.95 -1.74
N ALA A 277 9.82 -11.87 -0.44
CA ALA A 277 8.49 -11.77 0.16
C ALA A 277 7.82 -10.42 -0.13
N VAL A 278 8.55 -9.31 -0.03
CA VAL A 278 8.02 -7.98 -0.38
C VAL A 278 7.75 -7.88 -1.87
N GLY A 279 8.68 -8.34 -2.71
CA GLY A 279 8.49 -8.42 -4.16
C GLY A 279 7.24 -9.23 -4.52
N GLU A 280 7.05 -10.39 -3.88
CA GLU A 280 5.88 -11.22 -4.10
C GLU A 280 4.58 -10.60 -3.59
N ALA A 281 4.59 -9.98 -2.41
CA ALA A 281 3.43 -9.29 -1.85
C ALA A 281 2.97 -8.16 -2.79
N LEU A 282 3.90 -7.34 -3.28
CA LEU A 282 3.60 -6.24 -4.22
C LEU A 282 3.08 -6.76 -5.55
N ARG A 283 3.67 -7.83 -6.07
CA ARG A 283 3.26 -8.49 -7.32
C ARG A 283 1.86 -9.07 -7.22
N ARG A 284 1.55 -9.74 -6.11
CA ARG A 284 0.32 -10.52 -5.94
C ARG A 284 -0.83 -9.67 -5.41
N TRP A 285 -0.55 -8.79 -4.47
CA TRP A 285 -1.52 -7.95 -3.76
C TRP A 285 -1.07 -6.48 -3.74
N PRO A 286 -0.97 -5.83 -4.92
CA PRO A 286 -0.53 -4.43 -4.99
C PRO A 286 -1.47 -3.53 -4.16
N PRO A 287 -0.93 -2.55 -3.39
CA PRO A 287 -1.75 -1.62 -2.61
C PRO A 287 -2.79 -0.88 -3.45
N VAL A 288 -2.46 -0.57 -4.71
CA VAL A 288 -3.41 -0.05 -5.70
C VAL A 288 -3.94 -1.21 -6.54
N ALA A 289 -5.05 -1.81 -6.09
CA ALA A 289 -5.67 -2.95 -6.77
C ALA A 289 -6.11 -2.62 -8.21
N ALA A 290 -6.64 -1.42 -8.44
CA ALA A 290 -6.98 -0.90 -9.76
C ALA A 290 -6.82 0.62 -9.81
N ALA A 291 -6.37 1.13 -10.95
CA ALA A 291 -6.20 2.55 -11.22
C ALA A 291 -6.87 2.95 -12.55
N VAL A 292 -7.55 4.08 -12.54
CA VAL A 292 -8.19 4.71 -13.69
C VAL A 292 -7.36 5.92 -14.10
N TYR A 293 -7.06 6.03 -15.38
CA TYR A 293 -6.28 7.12 -15.97
C TYR A 293 -7.18 7.88 -16.94
N PRO A 294 -7.76 9.02 -16.52
CA PRO A 294 -8.59 9.84 -17.39
C PRO A 294 -7.73 10.52 -18.48
N VAL A 295 -8.15 10.42 -19.72
CA VAL A 295 -7.50 11.06 -20.87
C VAL A 295 -8.09 12.46 -21.05
N ARG A 296 -7.26 13.49 -20.98
CA ARG A 296 -7.64 14.91 -21.13
C ARG A 296 -7.50 15.41 -22.55
N THR A 297 -6.59 14.84 -23.32
CA THR A 297 -6.28 15.28 -24.67
C THR A 297 -6.10 14.06 -25.55
N ASP A 298 -6.53 14.15 -26.80
CA ASP A 298 -6.42 13.07 -27.77
C ASP A 298 -4.95 12.67 -27.94
N PHE A 299 -4.69 11.37 -28.05
CA PHE A 299 -3.37 10.86 -28.39
C PHE A 299 -3.46 9.58 -29.23
N THR A 300 -2.33 9.22 -29.84
CA THR A 300 -2.19 7.99 -30.61
C THR A 300 -1.15 7.08 -29.99
N TRP A 301 -1.49 5.80 -29.87
CA TRP A 301 -0.58 4.74 -29.45
C TRP A 301 -0.59 3.63 -30.49
N GLN A 302 0.58 3.38 -31.10
CA GLN A 302 0.68 2.54 -32.30
C GLN A 302 -0.26 3.07 -33.39
N ASP A 303 -1.27 2.28 -33.79
CA ASP A 303 -2.32 2.64 -34.74
C ASP A 303 -3.67 2.98 -34.05
N LEU A 304 -3.71 3.06 -32.71
CA LEU A 304 -4.92 3.30 -31.93
C LEU A 304 -5.08 4.79 -31.59
N ALA A 305 -6.19 5.40 -32.01
CA ALA A 305 -6.61 6.71 -31.51
C ALA A 305 -7.35 6.57 -30.18
N VAL A 306 -6.90 7.33 -29.18
CA VAL A 306 -7.56 7.45 -27.89
C VAL A 306 -8.03 8.89 -27.73
N GLU A 307 -9.35 9.06 -27.73
CA GLU A 307 -10.01 10.37 -27.64
C GLU A 307 -10.07 10.85 -26.18
N ALA A 308 -10.03 12.17 -25.99
CA ALA A 308 -10.27 12.84 -24.72
C ALA A 308 -11.61 12.39 -24.11
N GLY A 309 -11.63 12.27 -22.78
CA GLY A 309 -12.75 11.68 -22.04
C GLY A 309 -12.72 10.15 -21.95
N THR A 310 -11.81 9.47 -22.67
CA THR A 310 -11.57 8.04 -22.44
C THR A 310 -10.95 7.81 -21.07
N GLU A 311 -11.39 6.77 -20.37
CA GLU A 311 -10.77 6.35 -19.11
C GLU A 311 -10.02 5.03 -19.33
N ILE A 312 -8.70 5.03 -19.14
CA ILE A 312 -7.90 3.81 -19.26
C ILE A 312 -7.90 3.10 -17.91
N LEU A 313 -8.32 1.85 -17.85
CA LEU A 313 -8.35 1.05 -16.62
C LEU A 313 -7.14 0.13 -16.56
N ARG A 314 -6.33 0.25 -15.51
CA ARG A 314 -5.23 -0.65 -15.22
C ARG A 314 -5.55 -1.48 -13.98
N VAL A 315 -5.50 -2.80 -14.11
CA VAL A 315 -5.71 -3.74 -12.99
C VAL A 315 -4.53 -4.73 -12.95
N PRO A 316 -3.45 -4.41 -12.20
CA PRO A 316 -2.22 -5.19 -12.23
C PRO A 316 -2.43 -6.67 -11.87
N GLY A 317 -3.28 -6.95 -10.88
CA GLY A 317 -3.56 -8.32 -10.43
C GLY A 317 -4.17 -9.21 -11.52
N TRP A 318 -5.03 -8.65 -12.38
CA TRP A 318 -5.62 -9.39 -13.49
C TRP A 318 -4.64 -9.63 -14.64
N LEU A 319 -3.82 -8.63 -14.98
CA LEU A 319 -2.85 -8.73 -16.07
C LEU A 319 -1.75 -9.76 -15.76
N ARG A 320 -1.27 -9.79 -14.51
CA ARG A 320 -0.33 -10.81 -14.03
C ARG A 320 -0.81 -12.24 -14.34
N ALA A 321 -2.07 -12.54 -14.02
CA ALA A 321 -2.61 -13.86 -14.22
C ALA A 321 -2.74 -14.26 -15.71
N LEU A 322 -2.74 -13.29 -16.61
CA LEU A 322 -2.82 -13.50 -18.07
C LEU A 322 -1.45 -13.60 -18.73
N ASP A 323 -0.46 -12.86 -18.23
CA ASP A 323 0.92 -12.87 -18.73
C ASP A 323 1.74 -14.03 -18.19
N GLY A 324 1.18 -14.79 -17.23
CA GLY A 324 1.74 -16.01 -16.64
C GLY A 324 2.32 -15.77 -15.24
N GLU A 325 2.35 -16.82 -14.42
CA GLU A 325 3.05 -16.87 -13.11
C GLU A 325 4.57 -17.00 -13.33
N GLY A 326 5.15 -16.21 -14.25
CA GLY A 326 6.60 -16.15 -14.41
C GLY A 326 7.20 -15.86 -13.05
N HIS A 327 8.01 -16.79 -12.53
CA HIS A 327 8.79 -16.53 -11.32
C HIS A 327 9.59 -15.25 -11.57
N PRO A 328 9.65 -14.32 -10.60
CA PRO A 328 10.56 -13.21 -10.76
C PRO A 328 11.94 -13.82 -10.98
N GLU A 329 12.67 -13.38 -12.00
CA GLU A 329 14.11 -13.60 -11.95
C GLU A 329 14.57 -13.05 -10.60
N PRO A 330 15.33 -13.82 -9.80
CA PRO A 330 15.80 -13.35 -8.52
C PRO A 330 16.51 -12.02 -8.77
N GLY A 331 15.96 -10.95 -8.17
CA GLY A 331 16.61 -9.65 -8.20
C GLY A 331 18.06 -9.84 -7.78
N PRO A 332 19.01 -9.07 -8.36
CA PRO A 332 20.42 -9.23 -8.03
C PRO A 332 20.59 -9.18 -6.52
N THR A 333 21.22 -10.21 -5.97
CA THR A 333 21.56 -10.30 -4.56
C THR A 333 22.53 -9.19 -4.21
N GLY A 334 22.02 -8.13 -3.59
CA GLY A 334 22.83 -7.05 -3.05
C GLY A 334 22.04 -5.74 -2.88
N PRO A 335 22.49 -4.84 -1.98
CA PRO A 335 21.84 -3.56 -1.69
C PRO A 335 22.00 -2.51 -2.82
N SER A 336 22.22 -2.94 -4.07
CA SER A 336 22.62 -2.03 -5.14
C SER A 336 21.43 -1.44 -5.88
N VAL A 337 21.25 -0.13 -5.69
CA VAL A 337 20.31 0.77 -6.38
C VAL A 337 20.56 0.84 -7.91
N THR A 338 21.60 0.18 -8.43
CA THR A 338 22.13 0.39 -9.79
C THR A 338 21.66 -0.61 -10.85
N ALA A 339 20.97 -1.70 -10.49
CA ALA A 339 20.47 -2.68 -11.47
C ALA A 339 18.96 -2.48 -11.68
N GLY A 340 18.57 -2.11 -12.90
CA GLY A 340 17.19 -1.81 -13.26
C GLY A 340 16.29 -3.04 -13.13
N THR A 341 15.50 -3.09 -12.06
CA THR A 341 14.40 -4.07 -11.95
C THR A 341 13.18 -3.54 -12.71
N SER A 342 13.15 -3.83 -14.00
CA SER A 342 11.92 -3.84 -14.80
C SER A 342 10.99 -4.91 -14.22
N GLY A 343 9.93 -4.53 -13.51
CA GLY A 343 8.91 -5.50 -13.05
C GLY A 343 8.19 -5.20 -11.74
N MET A 344 8.66 -4.24 -10.92
CA MET A 344 7.94 -3.89 -9.70
C MET A 344 6.61 -3.19 -10.06
N PRO A 345 5.46 -3.69 -9.59
CA PRO A 345 4.19 -3.03 -9.84
C PRO A 345 4.20 -1.66 -9.16
N PRO A 346 3.61 -0.64 -9.79
CA PRO A 346 3.66 0.70 -9.25
C PRO A 346 2.78 0.79 -8.00
N LEU A 347 3.35 1.31 -6.92
CA LEU A 347 2.64 1.63 -5.68
C LEU A 347 1.79 2.90 -5.77
N CYS A 348 2.01 3.69 -6.82
CA CYS A 348 1.22 4.86 -7.15
C CYS A 348 0.57 4.67 -8.51
N GLY A 349 -0.23 5.63 -8.93
CA GLY A 349 -0.78 5.67 -10.29
C GLY A 349 0.27 5.99 -11.37
N ALA A 350 1.57 5.79 -11.14
CA ALA A 350 2.58 6.02 -12.17
C ALA A 350 2.53 4.90 -13.24
N PRO A 351 2.50 5.27 -14.52
CA PRO A 351 2.29 4.32 -15.60
C PRO A 351 3.45 3.32 -15.76
N THR A 352 4.68 3.76 -15.56
CA THR A 352 5.92 2.99 -15.78
C THR A 352 6.70 2.66 -14.50
N GLY A 353 6.11 2.94 -13.33
CA GLY A 353 6.77 2.82 -12.03
C GLY A 353 7.39 4.14 -11.56
N CYS A 354 7.57 4.28 -10.25
CA CYS A 354 8.08 5.50 -9.62
C CYS A 354 9.26 5.17 -8.68
N ALA A 355 10.25 6.06 -8.62
CA ALA A 355 11.38 5.94 -7.71
C ALA A 355 10.95 5.96 -6.23
N ALA A 356 9.93 6.75 -5.88
CA ALA A 356 9.33 6.73 -4.54
C ALA A 356 8.67 5.37 -4.22
N SER A 357 8.07 4.69 -5.21
CA SER A 357 7.56 3.33 -5.01
C SER A 357 8.67 2.33 -4.70
N ARG A 358 9.82 2.44 -5.37
CA ARG A 358 10.99 1.61 -5.05
C ARG A 358 11.51 1.90 -3.65
N PHE A 359 11.56 3.17 -3.27
CA PHE A 359 11.96 3.57 -1.94
C PHE A 359 11.03 2.98 -0.86
N ALA A 360 9.70 3.05 -1.05
CA ALA A 360 8.74 2.44 -0.14
C ALA A 360 8.88 0.91 -0.04
N ALA A 361 9.16 0.23 -1.17
CA ALA A 361 9.46 -1.21 -1.17
C ALA A 361 10.73 -1.52 -0.35
N LEU A 362 11.81 -0.76 -0.53
CA LEU A 362 13.04 -0.92 0.25
C LEU A 362 12.80 -0.71 1.76
N VAL A 363 12.01 0.30 2.14
CA VAL A 363 11.62 0.50 3.54
C VAL A 363 10.84 -0.71 4.08
N ALA A 364 9.88 -1.23 3.30
CA ALA A 364 9.15 -2.44 3.68
C ALA A 364 10.06 -3.66 3.85
N GLU A 365 11.02 -3.86 2.94
CA GLU A 365 12.02 -4.94 3.04
C GLU A 365 12.85 -4.83 4.33
N HIS A 366 13.28 -3.61 4.69
CA HIS A 366 14.00 -3.38 5.93
C HIS A 366 13.16 -3.71 7.17
N VAL A 367 11.89 -3.30 7.20
CA VAL A 367 10.97 -3.64 8.29
C VAL A 367 10.79 -5.16 8.39
N VAL A 368 10.49 -5.83 7.27
CA VAL A 368 10.29 -7.29 7.24
C VAL A 368 11.56 -8.00 7.70
N ARG A 369 12.74 -7.62 7.20
CA ARG A 369 14.03 -8.18 7.59
C ARG A 369 14.26 -8.06 9.09
N ALA A 370 14.18 -6.84 9.62
CA ALA A 370 14.39 -6.57 11.05
C ALA A 370 13.39 -7.30 11.95
N VAL A 371 12.11 -7.39 11.54
CA VAL A 371 11.11 -8.21 12.25
C VAL A 371 11.51 -9.68 12.24
N THR A 372 11.91 -10.22 11.09
CA THR A 372 12.26 -11.66 10.93
C THR A 372 13.59 -12.05 11.55
N GLU A 373 14.48 -11.08 11.81
CA GLU A 373 15.71 -11.27 12.58
C GLU A 373 15.43 -11.35 14.09
N ALA A 374 14.37 -10.68 14.57
CA ALA A 374 14.00 -10.62 15.98
C ALA A 374 12.94 -11.66 16.38
N ALA A 375 12.03 -11.99 15.48
CA ALA A 375 10.88 -12.87 15.75
C ALA A 375 10.49 -13.69 14.51
N ARG A 376 9.89 -14.84 14.74
CA ARG A 376 9.30 -15.69 13.70
C ARG A 376 7.84 -15.29 13.46
N PRO A 377 7.44 -14.89 12.24
CA PRO A 377 6.04 -14.65 11.93
C PRO A 377 5.26 -15.96 11.80
N VAL A 378 4.02 -15.96 12.29
CA VAL A 378 3.05 -17.05 12.16
C VAL A 378 1.71 -16.47 11.72
N VAL A 379 1.13 -17.01 10.65
CA VAL A 379 -0.21 -16.60 10.18
C VAL A 379 -1.26 -17.37 10.97
N ILE A 380 -2.15 -16.64 11.65
CA ILE A 380 -3.30 -17.19 12.35
C ILE A 380 -4.52 -17.21 11.43
N SER A 381 -4.73 -16.14 10.68
CA SER A 381 -5.87 -15.97 9.78
C SER A 381 -5.53 -15.03 8.61
N PRO A 382 -6.06 -15.27 7.39
CA PRO A 382 -6.75 -16.48 6.97
C PRO A 382 -5.80 -17.69 6.94
N GLN A 383 -6.33 -18.91 6.85
CA GLN A 383 -5.50 -20.09 6.66
C GLN A 383 -4.86 -20.05 5.27
N LEU A 384 -3.54 -19.91 5.23
CA LEU A 384 -2.74 -19.81 4.03
C LEU A 384 -1.73 -20.97 3.98
N THR A 385 -1.48 -21.48 2.79
CA THR A 385 -0.39 -22.42 2.52
C THR A 385 0.37 -21.96 1.28
N ALA A 386 1.65 -22.34 1.15
CA ALA A 386 2.47 -21.95 0.00
C ALA A 386 1.86 -22.34 -1.35
N ASP A 387 1.14 -23.46 -1.40
CA ASP A 387 0.47 -23.99 -2.59
C ASP A 387 -0.93 -23.37 -2.82
N ARG A 388 -1.49 -22.65 -1.84
CA ARG A 388 -2.85 -22.08 -1.90
C ARG A 388 -2.89 -20.66 -1.36
N LEU A 389 -2.24 -19.75 -2.09
CA LEU A 389 -2.33 -18.32 -1.83
C LEU A 389 -3.52 -17.69 -2.56
N PRO A 390 -4.31 -16.82 -1.90
CA PRO A 390 -5.46 -16.18 -2.53
C PRO A 390 -5.03 -15.18 -3.61
N ASP A 391 -5.91 -14.97 -4.58
CA ASP A 391 -5.72 -13.97 -5.64
C ASP A 391 -5.78 -12.53 -5.10
N SER A 392 -6.49 -12.30 -4.00
CA SER A 392 -6.56 -11.03 -3.27
C SER A 392 -6.40 -11.27 -1.77
N LEU A 393 -5.69 -10.37 -1.09
CA LEU A 393 -5.48 -10.42 0.35
C LEU A 393 -5.53 -9.00 0.92
N ASP A 394 -6.66 -8.65 1.54
CA ASP A 394 -6.77 -7.40 2.29
C ASP A 394 -5.90 -7.52 3.55
N PRO A 395 -4.85 -6.67 3.71
CA PRO A 395 -3.98 -6.75 4.88
C PRO A 395 -4.74 -6.54 6.20
N ARG A 396 -5.91 -5.89 6.19
CA ARG A 396 -6.73 -5.70 7.39
C ARG A 396 -7.39 -6.99 7.88
N THR A 397 -7.45 -8.02 7.04
CA THR A 397 -8.00 -9.34 7.41
C THR A 397 -6.92 -10.32 7.85
N LEU A 398 -5.64 -9.93 7.74
CA LEU A 398 -4.52 -10.73 8.21
C LEU A 398 -4.36 -10.61 9.73
N VAL A 399 -4.22 -11.76 10.37
CA VAL A 399 -3.80 -11.88 11.76
C VAL A 399 -2.48 -12.63 11.77
N VAL A 400 -1.40 -11.92 12.09
CA VAL A 400 -0.04 -12.46 12.19
C VAL A 400 0.40 -12.37 13.64
N ALA A 401 0.95 -13.45 14.18
CA ALA A 401 1.66 -13.47 15.45
C ALA A 401 3.17 -13.47 15.24
N LEU A 402 3.89 -12.89 16.19
CA LEU A 402 5.35 -12.86 16.22
C LEU A 402 5.84 -13.70 17.41
N GLU A 403 6.46 -14.84 17.13
CA GLU A 403 7.06 -15.73 18.13
C GLU A 403 8.53 -15.36 18.33
N ASP A 404 9.02 -15.28 19.57
CA ASP A 404 10.43 -14.99 19.81
C ASP A 404 11.33 -16.15 19.31
N LEU A 405 12.40 -15.84 18.57
CA LEU A 405 13.28 -16.85 17.93
C LEU A 405 14.13 -17.68 18.93
N ALA A 406 14.27 -17.18 20.15
CA ALA A 406 14.79 -17.91 21.31
C ALA A 406 14.22 -17.23 22.56
N ALA A 407 13.80 -18.01 23.57
CA ALA A 407 13.53 -17.46 24.89
C ALA A 407 14.81 -16.77 25.38
N ARG A 408 14.87 -15.42 25.33
CA ARG A 408 15.91 -14.66 26.01
C ARG A 408 15.90 -15.14 27.47
N PRO A 409 16.95 -15.79 27.98
CA PRO A 409 16.96 -16.23 29.36
C PRO A 409 16.95 -14.97 30.24
N GLY A 410 15.81 -14.70 30.88
CA GLY A 410 15.67 -13.59 31.83
C GLY A 410 14.38 -12.76 31.74
N ASP A 411 13.59 -12.86 30.67
CA ASP A 411 12.49 -11.88 30.43
C ASP A 411 11.06 -12.39 30.68
N GLY A 412 10.89 -13.63 31.15
CA GLY A 412 9.56 -14.18 31.51
C GLY A 412 8.57 -14.36 30.34
N ARG A 413 9.01 -14.26 29.08
CA ARG A 413 8.14 -14.37 27.90
C ARG A 413 8.03 -15.82 27.41
N VAL A 414 6.80 -16.34 27.38
CA VAL A 414 6.45 -17.70 26.94
C VAL A 414 6.49 -17.85 25.42
N THR A 415 6.99 -18.98 24.96
CA THR A 415 6.92 -19.49 23.58
C THR A 415 5.47 -19.76 23.18
N VAL A 416 4.97 -19.06 22.16
CA VAL A 416 3.66 -19.35 21.56
C VAL A 416 3.73 -20.75 20.95
N SER A 417 2.93 -21.66 21.48
CA SER A 417 2.54 -22.90 20.78
C SER A 417 1.11 -22.69 20.32
N ARG A 418 0.73 -23.26 19.17
CA ARG A 418 -0.67 -23.30 18.67
C ARG A 418 -1.67 -23.44 19.83
N PRO A 419 -2.75 -22.64 19.89
CA PRO A 419 -3.57 -22.53 21.08
C PRO A 419 -4.35 -23.84 21.30
N ASN A 420 -3.89 -24.65 22.26
CA ASN A 420 -4.75 -25.53 23.04
C ASN A 420 -5.09 -24.79 24.34
N ALA A 421 -5.90 -23.74 24.27
CA ALA A 421 -6.41 -23.06 25.46
C ALA A 421 -7.91 -23.30 25.57
N VAL A 422 -8.27 -24.31 26.39
CA VAL A 422 -9.63 -24.51 26.89
C VAL A 422 -9.97 -23.34 27.82
N PRO A 423 -11.19 -22.76 27.76
CA PRO A 423 -11.57 -21.72 28.70
C PRO A 423 -11.86 -22.35 30.06
N VAL A 424 -11.04 -22.03 31.08
CA VAL A 424 -11.39 -22.30 32.47
C VAL A 424 -12.30 -21.16 32.93
N SER A 425 -13.59 -21.43 33.00
CA SER A 425 -14.52 -20.58 33.72
C SER A 425 -14.60 -21.00 35.19
N ALA A 426 -14.35 -20.02 36.06
CA ALA A 426 -15.29 -19.56 37.09
C ALA A 426 -14.82 -19.63 38.56
N PHE A 427 -15.03 -18.48 39.21
CA PHE A 427 -15.14 -18.19 40.66
C PHE A 427 -13.86 -18.11 41.50
N GLY A 428 -13.45 -16.85 41.75
CA GLY A 428 -12.43 -16.45 42.71
C GLY A 428 -11.62 -15.29 42.14
N HIS A 429 -11.24 -14.31 42.96
CA HIS A 429 -10.38 -13.18 42.59
C HIS A 429 -8.97 -13.67 42.18
N ALA A 430 -8.84 -14.26 41.00
CA ALA A 430 -7.59 -14.73 40.43
C ALA A 430 -6.93 -13.59 39.63
N PRO A 431 -5.59 -13.45 39.67
CA PRO A 431 -4.83 -12.50 38.84
C PRO A 431 -5.24 -12.51 37.35
N ALA A 432 -5.57 -13.69 36.80
CA ALA A 432 -6.09 -13.84 35.44
C ALA A 432 -7.40 -13.08 35.16
N ALA A 433 -8.29 -12.94 36.16
CA ALA A 433 -9.51 -12.14 36.02
C ALA A 433 -9.22 -10.63 35.97
N TYR A 434 -8.19 -10.17 36.69
CA TYR A 434 -7.69 -8.79 36.58
C TYR A 434 -6.98 -8.56 35.24
N GLY A 435 -6.25 -9.54 34.71
CA GLY A 435 -5.67 -9.51 33.37
C GLY A 435 -6.75 -9.34 32.29
N ALA A 436 -7.84 -10.12 32.34
CA ALA A 436 -8.96 -9.99 31.40
C ALA A 436 -9.67 -8.63 31.48
N LEU A 437 -9.89 -8.09 32.69
CA LEU A 437 -10.46 -6.76 32.89
C LEU A 437 -9.54 -5.64 32.39
N ALA A 438 -8.23 -5.79 32.60
CA ALA A 438 -7.22 -4.86 32.10
C ALA A 438 -7.19 -4.86 30.56
N HIS A 439 -7.27 -6.03 29.92
CA HIS A 439 -7.43 -6.13 28.46
C HIS A 439 -8.68 -5.41 27.95
N ALA A 440 -9.85 -5.66 28.56
CA ALA A 440 -11.08 -4.98 28.16
C ALA A 440 -11.01 -3.45 28.34
N SER A 441 -10.26 -2.97 29.34
CA SER A 441 -10.00 -1.54 29.56
C SER A 441 -9.05 -0.96 28.51
N ALA A 442 -8.00 -1.69 28.13
CA ALA A 442 -7.13 -1.30 27.02
C ALA A 442 -7.90 -1.21 25.69
N ASP A 443 -8.79 -2.15 25.41
CA ASP A 443 -9.63 -2.11 24.20
C ASP A 443 -10.63 -0.94 24.20
N ARG A 444 -11.08 -0.48 25.37
CA ARG A 444 -11.87 0.75 25.49
C ARG A 444 -11.03 1.99 25.22
N LEU A 445 -9.82 2.07 25.78
CA LEU A 445 -8.89 3.17 25.54
C LEU A 445 -8.51 3.26 24.07
N GLU A 446 -8.29 2.12 23.41
CA GLU A 446 -8.02 2.06 21.97
C GLU A 446 -9.19 2.59 21.14
N ARG A 447 -10.42 2.12 21.40
CA ARG A 447 -11.61 2.64 20.71
C ARG A 447 -11.81 4.14 20.94
N HIS A 448 -11.48 4.62 22.13
CA HIS A 448 -11.55 6.05 22.42
C HIS A 448 -10.48 6.83 21.64
N ALA A 449 -9.24 6.33 21.60
CA ALA A 449 -8.17 6.90 20.78
C ALA A 449 -8.58 6.97 19.29
N GLN A 450 -9.17 5.90 18.76
CA GLN A 450 -9.71 5.85 17.40
C GLN A 450 -10.81 6.89 17.19
N SER A 451 -11.75 7.02 18.13
CA SER A 451 -12.81 8.03 18.05
C SER A 451 -12.26 9.46 18.04
N LEU A 452 -11.22 9.74 18.83
CA LEU A 452 -10.54 11.03 18.85
C LEU A 452 -9.80 11.31 17.54
N ALA A 453 -9.11 10.30 16.99
CA ALA A 453 -8.44 10.41 15.69
C ALA A 453 -9.46 10.65 14.55
N VAL A 454 -10.58 9.93 14.55
CA VAL A 454 -11.68 10.15 13.59
C VAL A 454 -12.28 11.55 13.72
N CYS A 455 -12.47 12.04 14.95
CA CYS A 455 -12.94 13.40 15.20
C CYS A 455 -11.93 14.43 14.69
N ALA A 456 -10.63 14.21 14.94
CA ALA A 456 -9.58 15.05 14.40
C ALA A 456 -9.48 14.97 12.86
N ALA A 457 -9.83 13.86 12.23
CA ALA A 457 -9.83 13.72 10.77
C ALA A 457 -10.97 14.46 10.07
N ASP A 458 -12.02 14.86 10.81
CA ASP A 458 -13.17 15.53 10.22
C ASP A 458 -12.79 16.90 9.59
N SER A 459 -13.41 17.16 8.46
CA SER A 459 -12.95 18.12 7.46
C SER A 459 -13.11 19.59 7.85
N GLY A 460 -13.92 19.88 8.86
CA GLY A 460 -14.34 21.24 9.25
C GLY A 460 -13.25 22.15 9.81
N TRP A 461 -12.08 21.61 10.20
CA TRP A 461 -11.05 22.35 10.94
C TRP A 461 -9.69 22.47 10.20
N ASN A 462 -9.68 22.30 8.87
CA ASN A 462 -8.43 22.17 8.10
C ASN A 462 -7.94 23.45 7.42
N ALA A 463 -8.64 24.57 7.63
CA ALA A 463 -8.40 25.78 6.86
C ALA A 463 -7.49 26.79 7.57
N ASP A 464 -7.34 26.71 8.90
CA ASP A 464 -6.61 27.70 9.69
C ASP A 464 -5.75 27.09 10.82
N GLU A 465 -4.84 27.91 11.34
CA GLU A 465 -3.91 27.53 12.42
C GLU A 465 -4.64 27.11 13.71
N GLU A 466 -5.80 27.71 13.98
CA GLU A 466 -6.59 27.40 15.17
C GLU A 466 -7.18 25.98 15.09
N GLY A 467 -7.75 25.61 13.94
CA GLY A 467 -8.21 24.26 13.66
C GLY A 467 -7.08 23.23 13.74
N GLU A 468 -5.90 23.53 13.17
CA GLU A 468 -4.72 22.67 13.28
C GLU A 468 -4.30 22.46 14.75
N ARG A 469 -4.31 23.51 15.57
CA ARG A 469 -4.02 23.41 17.01
C ARG A 469 -5.01 22.52 17.75
N PHE A 470 -6.31 22.64 17.49
CA PHE A 470 -7.32 21.76 18.08
C PHE A 470 -7.11 20.30 17.68
N ARG A 471 -6.78 20.03 16.40
CA ARG A 471 -6.48 18.68 15.91
C ARG A 471 -5.24 18.10 16.58
N MET A 472 -4.17 18.89 16.75
CA MET A 472 -2.98 18.46 17.50
C MET A 472 -3.33 18.04 18.94
N ILE A 473 -4.21 18.78 19.62
CA ILE A 473 -4.65 18.42 20.98
C ILE A 473 -5.40 17.10 20.98
N LEU A 474 -6.33 16.90 20.03
CA LEU A 474 -7.11 15.65 19.91
C LEU A 474 -6.21 14.46 19.56
N LEU A 475 -5.30 14.61 18.60
CA LEU A 475 -4.35 13.57 18.20
C LEU A 475 -3.37 13.26 19.32
N GLY A 476 -2.85 14.28 20.01
CA GLY A 476 -2.02 14.07 21.19
C GLY A 476 -2.79 13.36 22.32
N HIS A 477 -4.10 13.60 22.46
CA HIS A 477 -4.92 12.84 23.40
C HIS A 477 -5.15 11.41 22.96
N ALA A 478 -5.43 11.18 21.67
CA ALA A 478 -5.55 9.86 21.08
C ALA A 478 -4.28 9.03 21.31
N GLU A 479 -3.11 9.61 21.07
CA GLU A 479 -1.81 8.98 21.27
C GLU A 479 -1.54 8.66 22.74
N ARG A 480 -1.88 9.56 23.67
CA ARG A 480 -1.82 9.26 25.11
C ARG A 480 -2.76 8.12 25.49
N CYS A 481 -3.96 8.06 24.94
CA CYS A 481 -4.92 6.97 25.18
C CYS A 481 -4.40 5.64 24.64
N ALA A 482 -3.81 5.62 23.43
CA ALA A 482 -3.20 4.43 22.85
C ALA A 482 -1.99 3.96 23.67
N THR A 483 -1.09 4.87 24.04
CA THR A 483 0.06 4.57 24.91
C THR A 483 -0.38 4.03 26.26
N ALA A 484 -1.44 4.60 26.85
CA ALA A 484 -2.02 4.09 28.08
C ALA A 484 -2.64 2.70 27.89
N ALA A 485 -3.31 2.44 26.75
CA ALA A 485 -3.82 1.12 26.41
C ALA A 485 -2.69 0.09 26.35
N ASP A 486 -1.56 0.43 25.72
CA ASP A 486 -0.37 -0.42 25.67
C ASP A 486 0.24 -0.67 27.05
N GLY A 487 0.37 0.36 27.88
CA GLY A 487 0.82 0.21 29.27
C GLY A 487 -0.09 -0.72 30.07
N VAL A 488 -1.41 -0.60 29.89
CA VAL A 488 -2.39 -1.49 30.52
C VAL A 488 -2.29 -2.91 29.96
N ARG A 489 -2.07 -3.11 28.66
CA ARG A 489 -1.85 -4.45 28.05
C ARG A 489 -0.59 -5.10 28.60
N GLN A 490 0.51 -4.34 28.73
CA GLN A 490 1.76 -4.84 29.31
C GLN A 490 1.59 -5.21 30.79
N ALA A 491 0.87 -4.40 31.56
CA ALA A 491 0.55 -4.70 32.95
C ALA A 491 -0.38 -5.92 33.08
N ALA A 492 -1.39 -6.02 32.20
CA ALA A 492 -2.30 -7.16 32.12
C ALA A 492 -1.51 -8.44 31.89
N LYS A 493 -0.58 -8.43 30.92
CA LYS A 493 0.29 -9.57 30.62
C LYS A 493 0.99 -10.11 31.87
N ARG A 494 1.65 -9.22 32.63
CA ARG A 494 2.33 -9.57 33.90
C ARG A 494 1.42 -10.13 34.99
N LEU A 495 0.11 -9.90 34.91
CA LEU A 495 -0.89 -10.40 35.88
C LEU A 495 -1.55 -11.72 35.41
N THR A 496 -1.40 -12.07 34.14
CA THR A 496 -1.90 -13.33 33.55
C THR A 496 -0.83 -14.41 33.49
N ASP A 497 0.44 -13.99 33.49
CA ASP A 497 1.62 -14.81 33.79
C ASP A 497 1.69 -15.13 35.30
#